data_AF-A0A378A081-F1
#
_entry.id   AF-A0A378A081-F1
#
_cell.length_a   1.000
_cell.length_b   1.000
_cell.length_c   1.000
_cell.angle_alpha   90.00
_cell.angle_beta   90.00
_cell.angle_gamma   90.00
#
_symmetry.space_group_name_H-M   'P 1'
#
loop_
_entity.id
_entity.type
_entity.pdbx_description
1 polymer ?
#
loop_
_entity_poly.entity_id
_entity_poly.type
_entity_poly.pdbx_seq_one_letter_code
_entity_poly.pdbx_strand_id
1 'polypeptide(L)'
;MNNSVKIYTSHHKPSAFLNAAIIKPLHVGKANSCNEIGCPGDDSGDNISFKNPFYCELTAHYWVWKNEELADYVGFMHYRRHLNFSEKQTFF
;
A
#
# COMPACT_ATOMS: atom_id res chain seq x y z
N MET A 1 -4.59 10.29 -24.18
CA MET A 1 -3.87 10.54 -22.92
C MET A 1 -3.71 9.18 -22.24
N ASN A 2 -2.48 8.80 -21.86
CA ASN A 2 -2.28 7.61 -21.05
C ASN A 2 -2.41 8.03 -19.59
N ASN A 3 -3.51 7.66 -18.93
CA ASN A 3 -3.67 7.89 -17.50
C ASN A 3 -2.81 6.87 -16.73
N SER A 4 -2.04 7.36 -15.77
CA SER A 4 -1.18 6.57 -14.89
C SER A 4 -1.92 6.16 -13.61
N VAL A 5 -1.63 4.94 -13.13
CA VAL A 5 -2.27 4.38 -11.93
C VAL A 5 -1.20 3.76 -11.03
N LYS A 6 -1.25 4.09 -9.73
CA LYS A 6 -0.48 3.39 -8.68
C LYS A 6 -1.42 3.05 -7.52
N ILE A 7 -1.45 1.77 -7.14
CA ILE A 7 -2.28 1.29 -6.02
C ILE A 7 -1.36 0.64 -4.99
N TYR A 8 -1.46 1.04 -3.72
CA TYR A 8 -0.60 0.53 -2.66
C TYR A 8 -1.34 -0.50 -1.81
N THR A 9 -0.70 -1.64 -1.51
CA THR A 9 -1.25 -2.66 -0.60
C THR A 9 -0.54 -2.62 0.73
N SER A 10 -1.30 -2.58 1.84
CA SER A 10 -0.72 -2.49 3.19
C SER A 10 -0.52 -3.87 3.83
N HIS A 11 0.74 -4.20 4.17
CA HIS A 11 1.17 -5.48 4.75
C HIS A 11 1.84 -5.26 6.12
N HIS A 12 1.58 -6.10 7.12
CA HIS A 12 2.22 -6.05 8.44
C HIS A 12 2.98 -7.34 8.79
N LYS A 13 3.03 -8.29 7.85
CA LYS A 13 3.66 -9.61 8.00
C LYS A 13 3.88 -10.25 6.62
N PRO A 14 4.73 -11.30 6.51
CA PRO A 14 4.89 -12.05 5.27
C PRO A 14 3.53 -12.51 4.72
N SER A 15 3.23 -12.10 3.49
CA SER A 15 1.98 -12.37 2.80
C SER A 15 2.19 -12.26 1.29
N ALA A 16 1.29 -12.86 0.51
CA ALA A 16 1.38 -12.83 -0.95
C ALA A 16 1.24 -11.41 -1.50
N PHE A 17 1.97 -11.11 -2.58
CA PHE A 17 1.87 -9.87 -3.33
C PHE A 17 1.10 -10.10 -4.63
N LEU A 18 0.36 -9.09 -5.07
CA LEU A 18 -0.28 -9.11 -6.39
C LEU A 18 0.76 -8.83 -7.48
N ASN A 19 0.68 -9.55 -8.60
CA ASN A 19 1.71 -9.54 -9.64
C ASN A 19 1.67 -8.31 -10.55
N ALA A 20 0.58 -7.53 -10.55
CA ALA A 20 0.43 -6.40 -11.46
C ALA A 20 1.40 -5.27 -11.08
N ALA A 21 2.18 -4.78 -12.03
CA ALA A 21 3.24 -3.79 -11.79
C ALA A 21 2.75 -2.45 -11.21
N ILE A 22 1.47 -2.10 -11.42
CA ILE A 22 0.81 -0.91 -10.86
C ILE A 22 0.53 -1.04 -9.35
N ILE A 23 0.61 -2.25 -8.80
CA ILE A 23 0.35 -2.53 -7.39
C ILE A 23 1.68 -2.53 -6.63
N LYS A 24 1.77 -1.68 -5.61
CA LYS A 24 2.99 -1.43 -4.83
C LYS A 24 2.78 -1.92 -3.38
N PRO A 25 3.36 -3.05 -2.97
CA PRO A 25 3.25 -3.50 -1.59
C PRO A 25 4.06 -2.59 -0.66
N LEU A 26 3.49 -2.24 0.48
CA LEU A 26 4.13 -1.48 1.56
C LEU A 26 4.03 -2.23 2.89
N HIS A 27 5.15 -2.29 3.61
CA HIS A 27 5.20 -2.76 5.00
C HIS A 27 4.78 -1.60 5.92
N VAL A 28 3.53 -1.63 6.39
CA VAL A 28 2.98 -0.61 7.28
C VAL A 28 3.38 -0.81 8.73
N GLY A 29 3.68 0.28 9.43
CA GLY A 29 4.21 0.20 10.78
C GLY A 29 5.60 -0.44 10.85
N LYS A 30 6.39 -0.37 9.76
CA LYS A 30 7.73 -0.95 9.70
C LYS A 30 8.64 -0.40 10.80
N ALA A 31 8.49 0.87 11.18
CA ALA A 31 9.26 1.49 12.27
C ALA A 31 9.11 0.76 13.63
N ASN A 32 8.02 0.00 13.82
CA ASN A 32 7.75 -0.77 15.03
C ASN A 32 8.07 -2.27 14.86
N SER A 33 8.67 -2.67 13.75
CA SER A 33 8.90 -4.07 13.37
C SER A 33 10.38 -4.34 13.12
N CYS A 34 10.90 -5.41 13.72
CA CYS A 34 12.27 -5.87 13.46
C CYS A 34 12.36 -6.80 12.24
N ASN A 35 11.24 -7.09 11.58
CA ASN A 35 11.16 -8.12 10.55
C ASN A 35 11.11 -7.50 9.14
N GLU A 36 11.79 -8.14 8.20
CA GLU A 36 11.57 -7.89 6.77
C GLU A 36 10.49 -8.80 6.22
N ILE A 37 9.64 -8.26 5.34
CA ILE A 37 8.52 -9.02 4.73
C ILE A 37 8.59 -9.06 3.20
N GLY A 38 9.68 -8.54 2.62
CA GLY A 38 9.93 -8.59 1.16
C GLY A 38 9.37 -7.42 0.36
N CYS A 39 8.97 -6.32 1.02
CA CYS A 39 8.57 -5.06 0.36
C CYS A 39 9.09 -3.84 1.14
N PRO A 40 9.15 -2.65 0.51
CA PRO A 40 9.55 -1.41 1.19
C PRO A 40 8.65 -1.06 2.37
N GLY A 41 9.19 -0.40 3.39
CA GLY A 41 8.45 0.10 4.55
C GLY A 41 7.88 1.49 4.35
N ASP A 42 6.88 1.82 5.17
CA ASP A 42 6.29 3.15 5.30
C ASP A 42 7.08 4.08 6.23
N ASP A 43 8.33 3.72 6.56
CA ASP A 43 9.16 4.31 7.62
C ASP A 43 10.38 5.11 7.09
N SER A 44 10.43 5.36 5.79
CA SER A 44 11.48 6.17 5.14
C SER A 44 11.00 7.60 4.83
N GLY A 45 11.92 8.55 4.70
CA GLY A 45 11.58 9.95 4.40
C GLY A 45 10.69 10.59 5.48
N ASP A 46 9.76 11.46 5.07
CA ASP A 46 8.78 12.07 5.99
C ASP A 46 7.64 11.08 6.25
N ASN A 47 7.54 10.59 7.49
CA ASN A 47 6.66 9.47 7.80
C ASN A 47 6.09 9.49 9.23
N ILE A 48 5.02 8.71 9.39
CA ILE A 48 4.37 8.47 10.69
C ILE A 48 4.22 6.97 10.97
N SER A 49 5.13 6.14 10.45
CA SER A 49 5.07 4.67 10.57
C SER A 49 4.93 4.20 12.03
N PHE A 50 5.65 4.83 12.96
CA PHE A 50 5.58 4.51 14.40
C PHE A 50 4.17 4.69 14.99
N LYS A 51 3.30 5.49 14.34
CA LYS A 51 1.90 5.70 14.73
C LYS A 51 0.92 4.68 14.15
N ASN A 52 1.39 3.67 13.41
CA ASN A 52 0.54 2.61 12.84
C ASN A 52 -0.41 1.94 13.84
N PRO A 53 -0.04 1.70 15.12
CA PRO A 53 -0.99 1.18 16.11
C PRO A 53 -2.23 2.05 16.35
N PHE A 54 -2.17 3.34 16.01
CA PHE A 54 -3.25 4.31 16.21
C PHE A 54 -3.90 4.76 14.89
N TYR A 55 -3.12 4.81 13.81
CA TYR A 55 -3.54 5.33 12.51
C TYR A 55 -3.83 4.23 11.47
N CYS A 56 -3.44 2.99 11.74
CA CYS A 56 -3.54 1.86 10.81
C CYS A 56 -2.99 2.24 9.42
N GLU A 57 -3.67 1.85 8.34
CA GLU A 57 -3.27 2.11 6.95
C GLU A 57 -3.16 3.61 6.56
N LEU A 58 -3.60 4.56 7.42
CA LEU A 58 -3.32 5.98 7.19
C LEU A 58 -1.82 6.30 7.22
N THR A 59 -1.01 5.44 7.83
CA THR A 59 0.46 5.54 7.77
C THR A 59 0.99 5.34 6.34
N ALA A 60 0.46 4.36 5.60
CA ALA A 60 0.74 4.18 4.18
C ALA A 60 0.28 5.39 3.36
N HIS A 61 -0.93 5.90 3.61
CA HIS A 61 -1.44 7.08 2.91
C HIS A 61 -0.52 8.29 3.10
N TYR A 62 -0.11 8.55 4.34
CA TYR A 62 0.78 9.65 4.68
C TYR A 62 2.13 9.49 3.98
N TRP A 63 2.72 8.29 4.05
CA TRP A 63 4.01 8.01 3.44
C TRP A 63 3.97 8.22 1.92
N VAL A 64 2.94 7.71 1.23
CA VAL A 64 2.76 7.94 -0.21
C VAL A 64 2.58 9.42 -0.53
N TRP A 65 1.76 10.14 0.24
CA TRP A 65 1.55 11.58 0.04
C TRP A 65 2.85 12.39 0.13
N LYS A 66 3.74 12.04 1.06
CA LYS A 66 4.96 12.81 1.31
C LYS A 66 6.14 12.41 0.44
N ASN A 67 6.23 11.15 0.02
CA ASN A 67 7.47 10.58 -0.49
C ASN A 67 7.38 10.05 -1.92
N GLU A 68 6.18 9.74 -2.43
CA GLU A 68 6.02 9.20 -3.78
C GLU A 68 5.68 10.27 -4.81
N GLU A 69 6.20 10.09 -6.04
CA GLU A 69 5.68 10.78 -7.20
C GLU A 69 4.29 10.21 -7.55
N LEU A 70 3.26 11.05 -7.40
CA LEU A 70 1.87 10.62 -7.55
C LEU A 70 1.53 10.37 -9.02
N ALA A 71 0.86 9.25 -9.28
CA ALA A 71 0.21 9.00 -10.55
C ALA A 71 -1.11 9.79 -10.65
N ASP A 72 -1.71 9.84 -11.84
CA ASP A 72 -3.02 10.49 -12.04
C ASP A 72 -4.10 9.89 -11.13
N TYR A 73 -3.98 8.58 -10.85
CA TYR A 73 -4.80 7.89 -9.86
C TYR A 73 -3.92 7.19 -8.82
N VAL A 74 -4.18 7.52 -7.55
CA VAL A 74 -3.56 6.91 -6.37
C VAL A 74 -4.62 6.13 -5.60
N GLY A 75 -4.39 4.84 -5.39
CA GLY A 75 -5.32 3.95 -4.69
C GLY A 75 -4.66 3.19 -3.55
N PHE A 76 -5.49 2.63 -2.67
CA PHE A 76 -5.03 1.84 -1.52
C PHE A 76 -5.93 0.63 -1.31
N MET A 77 -5.34 -0.52 -0.95
CA MET A 77 -6.05 -1.76 -0.63
C MET A 77 -5.38 -2.46 0.56
N HIS A 78 -6.10 -3.36 1.23
CA HIS A 78 -5.47 -4.26 2.21
C HIS A 78 -4.79 -5.43 1.49
N TYR A 79 -3.78 -6.03 2.11
CA TYR A 79 -3.06 -7.19 1.57
C TYR A 79 -3.89 -8.45 1.26
N ARG A 80 -5.13 -8.55 1.77
CA ARG A 80 -6.04 -9.71 1.58
C ARG A 80 -7.46 -9.32 1.19
N ARG A 81 -7.72 -8.02 0.98
CA ARG A 81 -9.04 -7.50 0.60
C ARG A 81 -8.80 -6.47 -0.49
N HIS A 82 -9.18 -6.85 -1.70
CA HIS A 82 -8.97 -6.07 -2.92
C HIS A 82 -10.31 -5.68 -3.52
N LEU A 83 -10.29 -4.68 -4.40
CA LEU A 83 -11.45 -4.26 -5.17
C LEU A 83 -11.56 -5.05 -6.48
N ASN A 84 -12.79 -5.32 -6.92
CA ASN A 84 -13.05 -5.92 -8.22
C ASN A 84 -13.09 -4.84 -9.29
N PHE A 85 -12.05 -4.78 -10.13
CA PHE A 85 -11.95 -3.83 -11.24
C PHE A 85 -12.48 -4.37 -12.58
N SER A 86 -13.05 -5.57 -12.61
CA SER A 86 -13.63 -6.12 -13.84
C SER A 86 -15.03 -5.57 -14.11
N GLU A 87 -15.48 -5.61 -15.37
CA GLU A 87 -16.85 -5.25 -15.75
C GLU A 87 -17.89 -6.12 -15.02
N LYS A 88 -17.58 -7.40 -14.79
CA LYS A 88 -18.46 -8.33 -14.09
C LYS A 88 -18.38 -8.10 -12.58
N GLN A 89 -19.38 -7.41 -12.04
CA GLN A 89 -19.52 -7.18 -10.60
C GLN A 89 -20.35 -8.25 -9.88
N THR A 90 -20.94 -9.19 -10.62
CA THR A 90 -21.70 -10.31 -10.04
C THR A 90 -20.78 -11.46 -9.65
N PHE A 91 -21.16 -12.15 -8.57
CA PHE A 91 -20.44 -13.32 -8.10
C PHE A 91 -20.80 -14.61 -8.88
N PHE A 92 -21.96 -14.60 -9.55
CA PHE A 92 -22.46 -15.69 -10.40
C PHE A 92 -22.13 -15.40 -11.86
#